data_AF-A0A9E0MH70-F1
#
_entry.id   AF-A0A9E0MH70-F1
#
_cell.length_a   1.000
_cell.length_b   1.000
_cell.length_c   1.000
_cell.angle_alpha   90.00
_cell.angle_beta   90.00
_cell.angle_gamma   90.00
#
_symmetry.space_group_name_H-M   'P 1'
#
loop_
_entity.id
_entity.type
_entity.pdbx_description
1 polymer ?
#
loop_
_entity_poly.entity_id
_entity_poly.type
_entity_poly.pdbx_seq_one_letter_code
_entity_poly.pdbx_strand_id
1 'polypeptide(L)' 'MQLQDWIGRSEQSSDVATATPYAALSATLNRAGERPATGMVLPPLWH' A
#
# COMPACT_ATOMS: atom_id res chain seq x y z
N MET A 1 -1.54 7.69 -26.68
CA MET A 1 -2.24 7.00 -25.59
C MET A 1 -3.67 7.51 -25.56
N GLN A 2 -4.64 6.67 -25.90
CA GLN A 2 -6.05 7.04 -25.93
C GLN A 2 -6.70 6.58 -24.62
N LEU A 3 -7.31 7.51 -23.87
CA LEU A 3 -7.83 7.23 -22.53
C LEU A 3 -8.97 6.20 -22.55
N GLN A 4 -9.68 6.08 -23.67
CA GLN A 4 -10.71 5.07 -23.92
C GLN A 4 -10.21 3.62 -23.80
N ASP A 5 -8.93 3.35 -24.05
CA ASP A 5 -8.36 2.00 -23.96
C ASP A 5 -8.26 1.48 -22.51
N TRP A 6 -8.46 2.35 -21.53
CA TRP A 6 -8.42 2.02 -20.11
C TRP A 6 -9.78 1.61 -19.54
N ILE A 7 -10.87 1.83 -20.29
CA ILE A 7 -12.22 1.49 -19.83
C ILE A 7 -12.36 -0.03 -19.79
N GLY A 8 -12.61 -0.58 -18.60
CA GLY A 8 -12.74 -2.03 -18.37
C GLY A 8 -11.41 -2.76 -18.15
N ARG A 9 -10.27 -2.07 -18.22
CA ARG A 9 -8.96 -2.66 -17.88
C ARG A 9 -8.80 -2.73 -16.37
N SER A 10 -8.39 -3.89 -15.86
CA SER A 10 -7.98 -4.10 -14.46
C SER A 10 -6.55 -4.60 -14.42
N GLU A 11 -5.78 -4.13 -13.45
CA GLU A 11 -4.38 -4.50 -13.25
C GLU A 11 -4.14 -4.71 -11.76
N GLN A 12 -3.43 -5.79 -11.41
CA GLN A 12 -3.00 -6.08 -10.06
C GLN A 12 -1.48 -6.00 -10.01
N SER A 13 -0.96 -5.31 -9.00
CA SER A 13 0.47 -5.19 -8.74
C SER A 13 0.75 -5.46 -7.27
N SER A 14 1.80 -6.20 -6.99
CA SER A 14 2.29 -6.50 -5.65
C SER A 14 3.65 -5.86 -5.46
N ASP A 15 3.86 -5.19 -4.33
CA ASP A 15 5.11 -4.53 -3.98
C ASP A 15 5.48 -4.78 -2.52
N VAL A 16 6.76 -4.59 -2.17
CA VAL A 16 7.29 -4.75 -0.82
C VAL A 16 7.69 -3.38 -0.27
N ALA A 17 6.87 -2.85 0.64
CA ALA A 17 7.19 -1.64 1.35
C ALA A 17 8.19 -1.90 2.49
N THR A 18 9.14 -0.98 2.69
CA THR A 18 10.00 -1.00 3.87
C THR A 18 9.24 -0.46 5.10
N ALA A 19 9.79 -0.65 6.30
CA ALA A 19 9.09 -0.29 7.53
C ALA A 19 8.89 1.22 7.72
N THR A 20 9.72 2.06 7.08
CA THR A 20 9.64 3.52 7.16
C THR A 20 8.36 4.10 6.55
N PRO A 21 8.01 3.83 5.27
CA PRO A 21 6.76 4.34 4.68
C PRO A 21 5.51 3.82 5.40
N TYR A 22 5.54 2.59 5.95
CA TYR A 22 4.45 2.08 6.80
C TYR A 22 4.23 2.96 8.02
N ALA A 23 5.29 3.21 8.81
CA ALA A 23 5.19 4.01 10.03
C ALA A 23 4.76 5.45 9.74
N ALA A 24 5.27 6.04 8.65
CA ALA A 24 4.90 7.38 8.22
C ALA A 24 3.41 7.48 7.86
N LEU A 25 2.89 6.55 7.04
CA LEU A 25 1.48 6.53 6.66
C LEU A 25 0.56 6.26 7.85
N SER A 26 0.91 5.33 8.73
CA SER A 26 0.17 5.06 9.96
C SER A 26 0.05 6.31 10.83
N ALA A 27 1.13 7.08 10.99
CA ALA A 27 1.11 8.33 11.73
C ALA A 27 0.18 9.38 11.08
N THR A 28 0.19 9.50 9.76
CA THR A 28 -0.74 10.39 9.02
C THR A 28 -2.20 10.02 9.27
N LEU A 29 -2.48 8.72 9.38
CA LEU A 29 -3.84 8.19 9.60
C LEU A 29 -4.20 8.08 11.08
N ASN A 30 -3.35 8.60 11.97
CA ASN A 30 -3.50 8.50 13.42
C ASN A 30 -3.68 7.05 13.92
N ARG A 31 -2.97 6.10 13.31
CA ARG A 31 -2.88 4.70 13.72
C ARG A 31 -1.55 4.44 14.44
N ALA A 32 -1.53 3.42 15.28
CA ALA A 32 -0.30 3.03 15.98
C ALA A 32 0.79 2.66 14.97
N GLY A 33 1.87 3.46 14.95
CA GLY A 33 3.01 3.30 14.05
C GLY A 33 4.04 2.28 14.53
N GLU A 34 3.59 1.13 15.04
CA GLU A 34 4.54 0.06 15.38
C GLU A 34 5.29 -0.39 14.14
N ARG A 35 6.60 -0.62 14.28
CA ARG A 35 7.45 -0.99 13.16
C ARG A 35 7.19 -2.46 12.83
N PRO A 36 6.61 -2.79 11.66
CA PRO A 36 6.30 -4.16 11.32
C PRO A 36 7.59 -4.95 11.14
N ALA A 37 7.56 -6.23 11.50
CA ALA A 37 8.66 -7.15 11.23
C ALA A 37 8.83 -7.32 9.72
N THR A 38 10.07 -7.54 9.28
CA THR A 38 10.36 -7.85 7.88
C THR A 38 9.60 -9.11 7.45
N GLY A 39 8.86 -9.03 6.34
CA GLY A 39 8.04 -10.14 5.83
C GLY A 39 6.61 -10.18 6.37
N MET A 40 6.19 -9.22 7.21
CA MET A 40 4.78 -9.05 7.56
C MET A 40 3.96 -8.72 6.31
N VAL A 41 2.95 -9.54 6.03
CA VAL A 41 2.00 -9.28 4.93
C VAL A 41 0.97 -8.27 5.41
N LEU A 42 0.79 -7.19 4.65
CA LEU A 42 -0.22 -6.17 4.93
C LEU A 42 -1.53 -6.56 4.23
N PRO A 43 -2.69 -6.49 4.91
CA PRO A 43 -3.96 -6.76 4.27
C PRO A 43 -4.28 -5.71 3.18
N PRO A 44 -5.11 -6.08 2.18
CA PRO A 44 -5.62 -5.09 1.22
C PRO A 44 -6.38 -3.98 1.96
N LEU A 45 -6.15 -2.73 1.56
CA LEU A 45 -6.73 -1.54 2.23
C LEU A 45 -6.41 -1.46 3.74
N TRP A 46 -5.22 -1.90 4.16
CA TRP A 46 -4.82 -1.86 5.58
C TRP A 46 -4.77 -0.45 6.19
N HIS A 47 -4.74 0.60 5.37
CA HIS A 47 -4.75 2.01 5.78
C HIS A 47 -6.17 2.53 6.04
#